data_AF-A0A958QBJ5-F1
#
_entry.id   AF-A0A958QBJ5-F1
#
_cell.length_a   1.000
_cell.length_b   1.000
_cell.length_c   1.000
_cell.angle_alpha   90.00
_cell.angle_beta   90.00
_cell.angle_gamma   90.00
#
_symmetry.space_group_name_H-M   'P 1'
#
loop_
_entity.id
_entity.type
_entity.pdbx_description
1 polymer ?
#
loop_
_entity_poly.entity_id
_entity_poly.type
_entity_poly.pdbx_seq_one_letter_code
_entity_poly.pdbx_strand_id
1 'polypeptide(L)' 'MISEEDVVKIAYLARLEMRSGEITRFRGDLNAILEYVEQLNAVDVNGVEPL' A
#
# COMPACT_ATOMS: atom_id res chain seq x y z
N MET A 1 -7.84 3.59 -3.56
CA MET A 1 -7.29 2.54 -4.45
C MET A 1 -6.03 3.09 -5.12
N ILE A 2 -4.95 2.32 -5.14
CA ILE A 2 -3.68 2.70 -5.77
C ILE A 2 -3.67 2.32 -7.26
N SER A 3 -2.94 3.11 -8.06
CA SER A 3 -2.75 2.89 -9.50
C SER A 3 -1.58 1.93 -9.79
N GLU A 4 -1.44 1.49 -11.03
CA GLU A 4 -0.26 0.70 -11.45
C GLU A 4 1.03 1.52 -11.40
N GLU A 5 0.95 2.83 -11.67
CA GLU A 5 2.08 3.76 -11.53
C GLU A 5 2.56 3.86 -10.08
N ASP A 6 1.64 3.83 -9.12
CA ASP A 6 1.98 3.80 -7.69
C ASP A 6 2.73 2.52 -7.32
N VAL A 7 2.29 1.37 -7.84
CA VAL A 7 2.98 0.08 -7.62
C VAL A 7 4.41 0.13 -8.16
N VAL A 8 4.59 0.64 -9.38
CA VAL A 8 5.92 0.80 -10.00
C VAL A 8 6.80 1.74 -9.18
N LYS A 9 6.23 2.86 -8.70
CA LYS A 9 6.95 3.83 -7.87
C LYS A 9 7.37 3.24 -6.52
N ILE A 10 6.48 2.50 -5.86
CA ILE A 10 6.78 1.79 -4.60
C ILE A 10 7.88 0.76 -4.83
N ALA A 11 7.80 -0.04 -5.89
CA ALA A 11 8.82 -1.03 -6.22
C ALA A 11 10.18 -0.40 -6.49
N TYR A 12 10.22 0.72 -7.21
CA TYR A 12 11.44 1.50 -7.43
C TYR A 12 12.06 1.98 -6.11
N LEU A 13 11.25 2.55 -5.21
CA LEU A 13 11.71 3.02 -3.89
C LEU A 13 12.22 1.86 -3.02
N ALA A 14 11.58 0.70 -3.10
CA ALA A 14 11.96 -0.52 -2.40
C ALA A 14 13.12 -1.28 -3.07
N ARG A 15 13.63 -0.81 -4.22
CA ARG A 15 14.65 -1.49 -5.04
C ARG A 15 14.24 -2.92 -5.44
N LEU A 16 12.96 -3.11 -5.71
CA LEU A 16 12.40 -4.38 -6.17
C LEU A 16 12.30 -4.37 -7.69
N GLU A 17 12.85 -5.40 -8.32
CA GLU A 17 12.63 -5.66 -9.75
C GLU A 17 11.25 -6.31 -9.93
N MET A 18 10.44 -5.79 -10.84
CA MET A 18 9.10 -6.31 -11.13
C MET A 18 8.99 -6.76 -12.57
N ARG A 19 8.34 -7.90 -12.79
CA ARG A 19 7.96 -8.35 -14.14
C ARG A 19 6.62 -7.73 -14.53
N SER A 20 6.43 -7.51 -15.83
CA SER A 20 5.23 -6.86 -16.38
C SER A 20 3.90 -7.52 -15.97
N GLY A 21 3.87 -8.84 -15.79
CA GLY A 21 2.69 -9.57 -15.33
C GLY A 21 2.41 -9.50 -13.81
N GLU A 22 3.34 -8.99 -13.02
CA GLU A 22 3.23 -8.96 -11.55
C GLU A 22 2.55 -7.67 -11.06
N ILE A 23 2.62 -6.59 -11.82
CA ILE A 23 2.09 -5.26 -11.42
C ILE A 23 0.60 -5.32 -11.09
N THR A 24 -0.21 -5.92 -11.96
CA THR A 24 -1.66 -6.02 -11.75
C THR A 24 -2.00 -6.86 -10.52
N ARG A 25 -1.24 -7.93 -10.26
CA ARG A 25 -1.40 -8.77 -9.07
C ARG A 25 -1.05 -8.00 -7.80
N PHE A 26 0.13 -7.40 -7.75
CA PHE A 26 0.57 -6.61 -6.59
C PHE A 26 -0.34 -5.42 -6.32
N ARG A 27 -0.91 -4.79 -7.36
CA ARG A 27 -1.94 -3.76 -7.18
C ARG A 27 -3.15 -4.30 -6.42
N GLY A 28 -3.64 -5.48 -6.77
CA GLY A 28 -4.74 -6.15 -6.07
C GLY A 28 -4.41 -6.44 -4.61
N ASP A 29 -3.26 -7.06 -4.38
CA ASP A 29 -2.79 -7.43 -3.04
C ASP A 29 -2.61 -6.18 -2.14
N LEU A 30 -2.00 -5.12 -2.67
CA LEU A 30 -1.81 -3.86 -1.94
C LEU A 30 -3.13 -3.14 -1.64
N ASN A 31 -4.08 -3.15 -2.58
CA ASN A 31 -5.40 -2.58 -2.33
C ASN A 31 -6.13 -3.31 -1.20
N ALA A 32 -6.06 -4.64 -1.15
CA ALA A 32 -6.65 -5.42 -0.06
C ALA A 32 -6.00 -5.12 1.31
N ILE A 33 -4.67 -4.93 1.34
CA ILE A 33 -3.96 -4.53 2.57
C ILE A 33 -4.42 -3.14 3.01
N LEU A 34 -4.50 -2.17 2.10
CA LEU A 34 -4.92 -0.80 2.42
C LEU A 34 -6.37 -0.77 2.95
N GLU A 35 -7.28 -1.53 2.33
CA GLU A 35 -8.65 -1.67 2.81
C GLU A 35 -8.73 -2.27 4.21
N TYR A 36 -7.87 -3.25 4.52
CA TYR A 36 -7.77 -3.77 5.88
C TYR A 36 -7.24 -2.71 6.86
N VAL A 37 -6.22 -1.94 6.48
CA VAL A 37 -5.63 -0.88 7.30
C VAL A 37 -6.61 0.28 7.54
N GLU A 38 -7.53 0.55 6.62
CA GLU A 38 -8.56 1.59 6.80
C GLU A 38 -9.42 1.35 8.05
N GLN A 39 -9.58 0.11 8.51
CA GLN A 39 -10.29 -0.19 9.75
C GLN A 39 -9.61 0.42 10.99
N LEU A 40 -8.29 0.62 10.94
CA LEU A 40 -7.53 1.24 12.04
C LEU A 40 -7.82 2.73 12.18
N ASN A 41 -8.25 3.41 11.10
CA ASN A 41 -8.61 4.83 11.12
C ASN A 41 -9.86 5.13 11.95
N ALA A 42 -10.64 4.11 12.32
CA ALA A 42 -11.82 4.28 13.17
C ALA A 42 -11.48 4.57 14.64
N VAL A 43 -10.21 4.39 15.03
CA VAL A 43 -9.75 4.61 16.40
C VAL A 43 -9.28 6.05 16.57
N ASP A 44 -9.82 6.75 17.56
CA ASP A 44 -9.34 8.09 17.92
C ASP A 44 -7.95 7.98 18.58
N VAL A 45 -6.99 8.70 18.02
CA VAL A 45 -5.60 8.79 18.50
C VAL A 45 -5.25 10.20 18.98
N ASN A 46 -6.26 11.07 19.20
CA ASN A 46 -6.07 12.42 19.73
C ASN A 46 -5.30 12.41 21.05
N GLY A 47 -4.18 13.14 21.08
CA GLY A 47 -3.34 13.28 22.28
C GLY A 47 -2.43 12.09 22.58
N VAL A 48 -2.37 11.09 21.70
CA VAL A 48 -1.41 9.97 21.80
C VAL A 48 -0.14 10.32 21.04
N GLU A 49 1.02 10.28 21.71
CA GLU A 49 2.31 10.47 21.06
C GLU A 49 2.73 9.22 20.26
N PRO A 50 3.25 9.37 19.02
CA PRO A 50 3.84 8.26 18.27
C PRO A 50 5.05 7.67 19.00
N LEU A 51 5.16 6.34 18.97
CA LEU A 51 6.29 5.58 19.54
C LEU A 51 7.49 5.53 18.59
#